data_AF-A0A523FN67-F1
#
_entry.id   AF-A0A523FN67-F1
#
_cell.length_a   1.000
_cell.length_b   1.000
_cell.length_c   1.000
_cell.angle_alpha   90.00
_cell.angle_beta   90.00
_cell.angle_gamma   90.00
#
_symmetry.space_group_name_H-M   'P 1'
#
loop_
_entity.id
_entity.type
_entity.pdbx_description
1 polymer ?
#
loop_
_entity_poly.entity_id
_entity_poly.type
_entity_poly.pdbx_seq_one_letter_code
_entity_poly.pdbx_strand_id
1 'polypeptide(L)'
;MTDISLPKGFEDLQSWSGWCLPTMVERRDRRANSTMEEIQAFYDALLPRLDDILAHLSATKLDQMDTKSEALMNLSLTLAEMAPAVEQFFEPTISYGYDVKRFTQGLQ
;
A
#
# COMPACT_ATOMS: atom_id res chain seq x y z
N MET A 1 -4.91 12.94 12.71
CA MET A 1 -5.09 11.54 12.28
C MET A 1 -6.41 11.49 11.55
N THR A 2 -6.37 11.38 10.23
CA THR A 2 -7.60 11.27 9.42
C THR A 2 -8.20 9.90 9.71
N ASP A 3 -9.45 9.87 10.15
CA ASP A 3 -10.16 8.62 10.42
C ASP A 3 -10.55 7.98 9.09
N ILE A 4 -9.65 7.17 8.54
CA ILE A 4 -9.82 6.53 7.23
C ILE A 4 -10.70 5.30 7.43
N SER A 5 -11.95 5.40 6.99
CA SER A 5 -12.90 4.29 7.02
C SER A 5 -12.83 3.46 5.74
N LEU A 6 -12.78 2.14 5.86
CA LEU A 6 -12.89 1.23 4.71
C LEU A 6 -14.36 0.92 4.36
N PRO A 7 -14.63 0.41 3.14
CA PRO A 7 -15.97 -0.03 2.76
C PRO A 7 -16.44 -1.21 3.62
N LYS A 8 -17.76 -1.41 3.66
CA LYS A 8 -18.35 -2.55 4.35
C LYS A 8 -17.84 -3.86 3.75
N GLY A 9 -17.47 -4.82 4.59
CA GLY A 9 -16.86 -6.09 4.18
C GLY A 9 -15.32 -6.12 4.23
N PHE A 10 -14.67 -5.00 4.60
CA PHE A 10 -13.23 -4.89 4.78
C PHE A 10 -12.85 -4.44 6.20
N GLU A 11 -13.71 -4.70 7.18
CA GLU A 11 -13.52 -4.29 8.58
C GLU A 11 -12.28 -4.95 9.23
N ASP A 12 -11.91 -6.14 8.77
CA ASP A 12 -10.69 -6.85 9.14
C ASP A 12 -9.41 -6.14 8.68
N LEU A 13 -9.48 -5.32 7.63
CA LEU A 13 -8.36 -4.53 7.13
C LEU A 13 -8.27 -3.15 7.79
N GLN A 14 -9.22 -2.79 8.66
CA GLN A 14 -9.30 -1.47 9.27
C GLN A 14 -8.06 -1.12 10.10
N SER A 15 -7.38 -2.11 10.69
CA SER A 15 -6.10 -1.94 11.39
C SER A 15 -4.98 -1.39 10.48
N TRP A 16 -5.10 -1.57 9.16
CA TRP A 16 -4.15 -1.09 8.15
C TRP A 16 -4.56 0.24 7.52
N SER A 17 -5.62 0.89 8.01
CA SER A 17 -6.11 2.19 7.49
C SER A 17 -5.03 3.28 7.42
N GLY A 18 -4.02 3.26 8.30
CA GLY A 18 -2.87 4.16 8.26
C GLY A 18 -1.88 3.92 7.10
N TRP A 19 -2.13 2.89 6.29
CA TRP A 19 -1.36 2.49 5.10
C TRP A 19 -2.13 2.77 3.80
N CYS A 20 -3.31 3.41 3.87
CA CYS A 20 -4.03 3.95 2.72
C CYS A 20 -3.34 5.22 2.19
N LEU A 21 -2.14 5.06 1.62
CA LEU A 21 -1.25 6.16 1.24
C LEU A 21 -1.46 6.55 -0.24
N PRO A 22 -1.95 7.76 -0.54
CA PRO A 22 -2.34 8.14 -1.89
C PRO A 22 -1.14 8.26 -2.83
N THR A 23 -0.01 8.77 -2.35
CA THR A 23 1.14 9.03 -3.21
C THR A 23 2.20 7.93 -3.14
N MET A 24 2.88 7.73 -4.28
CA MET A 24 4.02 6.82 -4.36
C MET A 24 5.19 7.24 -3.44
N VAL A 25 5.31 8.54 -3.13
CA VAL A 25 6.34 9.03 -2.20
C VAL A 25 6.03 8.57 -0.79
N GLU A 26 4.81 8.78 -0.31
CA GLU A 26 4.38 8.32 1.02
C GLU A 26 4.49 6.80 1.17
N ARG A 27 4.12 6.03 0.13
CA ARG A 27 4.28 4.57 0.13
C ARG A 27 5.73 4.13 0.27
N ARG A 28 6.65 4.77 -0.47
CA ARG A 28 8.09 4.49 -0.37
C ARG A 28 8.66 4.88 0.99
N ASP A 29 8.26 6.03 1.53
CA ASP A 29 8.68 6.46 2.86
C ASP A 29 8.16 5.53 3.95
N ARG A 30 6.91 5.05 3.84
CA ARG A 30 6.38 4.00 4.73
C ARG A 30 7.24 2.75 4.65
N ARG A 31 7.52 2.24 3.45
CA ARG A 31 8.33 1.04 3.24
C ARG A 31 9.72 1.16 3.87
N ALA A 32 10.37 2.30 3.66
CA ALA A 32 11.73 2.54 4.16
C ALA A 32 11.81 2.70 5.68
N ASN A 33 10.71 3.06 6.34
CA ASN A 33 10.63 3.24 7.79
C ASN A 33 9.95 2.07 8.52
N SER A 34 9.43 1.07 7.79
CA SER A 34 8.80 -0.11 8.37
C SER A 34 9.78 -1.28 8.50
N THR A 35 9.53 -2.12 9.50
CA THR A 35 10.30 -3.37 9.66
C THR A 35 9.80 -4.43 8.68
N MET A 36 10.63 -5.45 8.40
CA MET A 36 10.17 -6.60 7.61
C MET A 36 9.00 -7.33 8.25
N GLU A 37 8.92 -7.38 9.58
CA GLU A 37 7.80 -7.99 10.30
C GLU A 37 6.49 -7.23 10.05
N GLU A 38 6.54 -5.90 10.08
CA GLU A 38 5.37 -5.06 9.75
C GLU A 38 4.94 -5.24 8.29
N ILE A 39 5.91 -5.24 7.36
CA ILE A 39 5.67 -5.43 5.93
C ILE A 39 5.07 -6.82 5.67
N GLN A 40 5.60 -7.86 6.32
CA GLN A 40 5.10 -9.23 6.19
C GLN A 40 3.67 -9.34 6.76
N ALA A 41 3.42 -8.80 7.96
CA ALA A 41 2.09 -8.83 8.57
C ALA A 41 1.05 -8.09 7.71
N PHE A 42 1.45 -6.96 7.09
CA PHE A 42 0.60 -6.24 6.16
C PHE A 42 0.31 -7.08 4.91
N TYR A 43 1.35 -7.65 4.31
CA TYR A 43 1.24 -8.49 3.12
C TYR A 43 0.34 -9.72 3.38
N ASP A 44 0.55 -10.44 4.47
CA ASP A 44 -0.21 -11.64 4.84
C ASP A 44 -1.68 -11.33 5.13
N ALA A 45 -1.98 -10.13 5.65
CA ALA A 45 -3.35 -9.68 5.87
C ALA A 45 -4.05 -9.28 4.56
N LEU A 46 -3.34 -8.61 3.64
CA LEU A 46 -3.96 -8.04 2.45
C LEU A 46 -4.02 -8.99 1.25
N LEU A 47 -2.99 -9.83 1.06
CA LEU A 47 -2.90 -10.71 -0.10
C LEU A 47 -4.13 -11.63 -0.26
N PRO A 48 -4.65 -12.30 0.80
CA PRO A 48 -5.84 -13.14 0.68
C PRO A 48 -7.12 -12.36 0.33
N ARG A 49 -7.14 -11.05 0.59
CA ARG A 49 -8.27 -10.15 0.30
C ARG A 49 -8.14 -9.42 -1.03
N LEU A 50 -7.02 -9.57 -1.74
CA LEU A 50 -6.74 -8.80 -2.95
C LEU A 50 -7.81 -9.03 -4.04
N ASP A 51 -8.25 -10.27 -4.24
CA ASP A 51 -9.29 -10.58 -5.23
C ASP A 51 -10.63 -9.89 -4.89
N ASP A 52 -11.03 -9.90 -3.62
CA ASP A 52 -12.24 -9.19 -3.14
C ASP A 52 -12.12 -7.67 -3.32
N ILE A 53 -10.94 -7.12 -3.01
CA ILE A 53 -10.65 -5.70 -3.19
C ILE A 53 -10.78 -5.31 -4.66
N LEU A 54 -10.14 -6.05 -5.56
CA LEU A 54 -10.18 -5.79 -6.99
C LEU A 54 -11.59 -5.95 -7.55
N ALA A 55 -12.34 -6.95 -7.08
CA ALA A 55 -13.75 -7.12 -7.44
C ALA A 55 -14.59 -5.90 -7.03
N HIS A 56 -14.44 -5.42 -5.78
CA HIS A 56 -15.13 -4.22 -5.28
C HIS A 56 -14.77 -2.97 -6.10
N LEU A 57 -13.48 -2.76 -6.38
CA LEU A 57 -13.00 -1.61 -7.15
C LEU A 57 -13.45 -1.68 -8.62
N SER A 58 -13.50 -2.86 -9.22
CA SER A 58 -13.93 -3.05 -10.61
C SER A 58 -15.41 -2.73 -10.85
N ALA A 59 -16.23 -2.84 -9.80
CA ALA A 59 -17.66 -2.52 -9.86
C ALA A 59 -17.95 -1.01 -9.87
N THR A 60 -16.95 -0.19 -9.52
CA THR A 60 -17.09 1.27 -9.36
C THR A 60 -16.28 1.98 -10.44
N LYS A 61 -16.88 2.97 -11.12
CA LYS A 61 -16.09 3.81 -12.03
C LYS A 61 -15.14 4.70 -11.23
N LEU A 62 -13.91 4.88 -11.71
CA LEU A 62 -12.88 5.67 -11.02
C LEU A 62 -13.33 7.12 -10.74
N ASP A 63 -14.10 7.73 -11.64
CA ASP A 63 -14.63 9.08 -11.51
C ASP A 63 -15.81 9.21 -10.53
N GLN A 64 -16.36 8.08 -10.06
CA GLN A 64 -17.50 8.01 -9.16
C GLN A 64 -17.16 7.31 -7.83
N MET A 65 -15.87 7.11 -7.57
CA MET A 65 -15.40 6.41 -6.39
C MET A 65 -15.65 7.25 -5.12
N ASP A 66 -16.24 6.63 -4.11
CA ASP A 66 -16.39 7.27 -2.79
C ASP A 66 -15.07 7.22 -2.02
N THR A 67 -14.94 8.07 -0.99
CA THR A 67 -13.70 8.18 -0.19
C THR A 67 -13.28 6.85 0.44
N LYS A 68 -14.23 5.96 0.74
CA LYS A 68 -13.94 4.64 1.32
C LYS A 68 -13.33 3.70 0.30
N SER A 69 -13.88 3.66 -0.92
CA SER A 69 -13.33 2.86 -2.00
C SER A 69 -11.98 3.43 -2.47
N GLU A 70 -11.81 4.75 -2.44
CA GLU A 70 -10.50 5.39 -2.70
C GLU A 70 -9.46 4.96 -1.65
N ALA A 71 -9.84 4.90 -0.37
CA ALA A 71 -8.96 4.37 0.67
C ALA A 71 -8.56 2.92 0.41
N LEU A 72 -9.50 2.07 -0.02
CA LEU A 72 -9.24 0.67 -0.36
C LEU A 72 -8.32 0.53 -1.59
N MET A 73 -8.50 1.40 -2.59
CA MET A 73 -7.59 1.50 -3.73
C MET A 73 -6.18 1.93 -3.29
N ASN A 74 -6.06 2.92 -2.42
CA ASN A 74 -4.75 3.33 -1.91
C ASN A 74 -4.07 2.20 -1.11
N LEU A 75 -4.86 1.39 -0.39
CA LEU A 75 -4.35 0.24 0.34
C LEU A 75 -3.81 -0.86 -0.60
N SER A 76 -4.49 -1.14 -1.71
CA SER A 76 -4.01 -2.09 -2.72
C SER A 76 -2.78 -1.58 -3.49
N LEU A 77 -2.71 -0.28 -3.74
CA LEU A 77 -1.50 0.36 -4.27
C LEU A 77 -0.32 0.24 -3.28
N THR A 78 -0.57 0.39 -1.98
CA THR A 78 0.44 0.12 -0.94
C THR A 78 0.91 -1.33 -0.99
N LEU A 79 0.01 -2.31 -1.10
CA LEU A 79 0.41 -3.72 -1.28
C LEU A 79 1.33 -3.91 -2.49
N ALA A 80 1.00 -3.34 -3.65
CA ALA A 80 1.81 -3.47 -4.86
C ALA A 80 3.25 -2.94 -4.68
N GLU A 81 3.46 -1.88 -3.90
CA GLU A 81 4.78 -1.33 -3.59
C GLU A 81 5.58 -2.16 -2.58
N MET A 82 4.87 -2.86 -1.67
CA MET A 82 5.46 -3.66 -0.60
C MET A 82 5.76 -5.09 -1.03
N ALA A 83 4.96 -5.67 -1.93
CA ALA A 83 5.09 -7.06 -2.38
C ALA A 83 6.51 -7.44 -2.83
N PRO A 84 7.26 -6.60 -3.58
CA PRO A 84 8.65 -6.91 -3.93
C PRO A 84 9.56 -7.11 -2.72
N ALA A 85 9.33 -6.38 -1.61
CA ALA A 85 10.10 -6.53 -0.38
C ALA A 85 9.95 -7.94 0.22
N VAL A 86 8.75 -8.51 0.13
CA VAL A 86 8.43 -9.85 0.65
C VAL A 86 8.82 -10.95 -0.33
N GLU A 87 8.42 -10.82 -1.60
CA GLU A 87 8.52 -11.89 -2.59
C GLU A 87 9.91 -12.04 -3.21
N GLN A 88 10.68 -10.93 -3.29
CA GLN A 88 11.92 -10.89 -4.06
C GLN A 88 13.15 -10.60 -3.21
N PHE A 89 13.05 -9.65 -2.29
CA PHE A 89 14.22 -9.11 -1.60
C PHE A 89 14.40 -9.65 -0.18
N PHE A 90 13.31 -10.05 0.49
CA PHE A 90 13.28 -10.39 1.91
C PHE A 90 13.85 -9.29 2.83
N GLU A 91 13.89 -8.05 2.32
CA GLU A 91 14.40 -6.85 2.99
C GLU A 91 13.57 -5.61 2.57
N PRO A 92 13.39 -4.60 3.46
CA PRO A 92 12.52 -3.46 3.18
C PRO A 92 13.08 -2.59 2.06
N THR A 93 14.41 -2.50 1.98
CA THR A 93 15.16 -1.83 0.94
C THR A 93 16.24 -2.80 0.42
N ILE A 94 16.62 -2.68 -0.85
CA ILE A 94 17.64 -3.56 -1.42
C ILE A 94 19.00 -3.14 -0.84
N SER A 95 19.59 -3.94 0.05
CA SER A 95 20.89 -3.62 0.68
C SER A 95 22.07 -3.47 -0.30
N TYR A 96 21.99 -4.05 -1.49
CA TYR A 96 22.96 -3.87 -2.59
C TYR A 96 22.44 -2.99 -3.74
N GLY A 97 21.28 -2.37 -3.59
CA GLY A 97 20.71 -1.44 -4.55
C GLY A 97 21.31 -0.04 -4.38
N TYR A 98 21.37 0.72 -5.47
CA TYR A 98 21.67 2.15 -5.39
C TYR A 98 20.68 2.84 -4.45
N ASP A 99 21.18 3.67 -3.52
CA ASP A 99 20.33 4.48 -2.64
C ASP A 99 19.47 5.43 -3.50
N VAL A 100 18.17 5.13 -3.57
CA VAL A 100 17.21 5.89 -4.38
C VAL A 100 17.07 7.34 -3.88
N LYS A 101 17.44 7.62 -2.62
CA LYS A 101 17.49 8.99 -2.09
C LYS A 101 18.62 9.83 -2.71
N ARG A 102 19.59 9.20 -3.38
CA ARG A 102 20.63 9.90 -4.14
C ARG A 102 20.20 10.29 -5.55
N PHE A 103 19.09 9.74 -6.06
CA PHE A 103 18.45 10.27 -7.26
C PHE A 103 17.63 11.50 -6.86
N THR A 104 18.28 12.67 -6.85
CA THR A 104 17.54 13.90 -7.03
C THR A 104 16.85 13.79 -8.40
N GLN A 105 15.51 13.91 -8.44
CA GLN A 105 14.81 14.08 -9.71
C GLN A 105 15.37 15.34 -10.37
N GLY A 106 16.27 15.15 -11.34
CA GLY A 106 16.67 16.18 -12.28
C GLY A 106 15.52 16.45 -13.24
N LEU A 107 14.54 17.22 -12.77
CA LEU A 107 13.65 17.99 -13.63
C LEU A 107 13.96 19.46 -13.36
N GLN A 108 14.91 19.99 -14.14
CA GLN A 108 14.87 21.39 -14.56
C GLN A 108 13.87 21.52 -15.71
#